data_AF-A0A7I4Y0Z3-F1
#
_entry.id   AF-A0A7I4Y0Z3-F1
#
_cell.length_a   1.000
_cell.length_b   1.000
_cell.length_c   1.000
_cell.angle_alpha   90.00
_cell.angle_beta   90.00
_cell.angle_gamma   90.00
#
_symmetry.space_group_name_H-M   'P 1'
#
loop_
_entity.id
_entity.type
_entity.pdbx_description
1 polymer ?
#
loop_
_entity_poly.entity_id
_entity_poly.type
_entity_poly.pdbx_seq_one_letter_code
_entity_poly.pdbx_strand_id
1 'polypeptide(L)'
;MALYLPSVVIEQCFASKFIVDYEKIPRVWISGIIISLGYILSAIVATSVLLGFYNVVVLVGGFCVLMTICCLLYIALYRRDSARLRDINRGVTPKNIVYTLSTRFQLAENLRVLKILMQLSIAMAVSCVATCILFGLSEVFEDDAQLSRICNALTNLSMAMESDVFLVVFMVALGLHHFRSIIPLSSKIGVTSEIPAINDHRGAYNAYLHQMSSTWRI
;
A
#
# COMPACT_ATOMS: atom_id res chain seq x y z
N MET A 1 -12.51 -1.51 7.40
CA MET A 1 -11.49 -1.90 6.38
C MET A 1 -11.53 -1.02 5.15
N ALA A 2 -12.70 -0.85 4.50
CA ALA A 2 -12.92 -0.01 3.30
C ALA A 2 -12.18 1.36 3.23
N LEU A 3 -12.19 2.14 4.31
CA LEU A 3 -11.62 3.50 4.33
C LEU A 3 -10.13 3.57 4.69
N TYR A 4 -9.50 2.43 4.97
CA TYR A 4 -8.10 2.37 5.36
C TYR A 4 -7.16 2.74 4.20
N LEU A 5 -7.44 2.23 2.99
CA LEU A 5 -6.64 2.54 1.81
C LEU A 5 -6.59 4.04 1.50
N PRO A 6 -7.70 4.80 1.40
CA PRO A 6 -7.65 6.24 1.18
C PRO A 6 -6.99 7.00 2.34
N SER A 7 -7.15 6.55 3.59
CA SER A 7 -6.43 7.12 4.74
C SER A 7 -4.91 7.05 4.55
N VAL A 8 -4.42 5.87 4.17
CA VAL A 8 -2.98 5.66 3.92
C VAL A 8 -2.50 6.42 2.68
N VAL A 9 -3.32 6.58 1.62
CA VAL A 9 -2.97 7.44 0.47
C VAL A 9 -2.68 8.86 0.93
N ILE A 10 -3.56 9.42 1.77
CA ILE A 10 -3.44 10.80 2.25
C ILE A 10 -2.18 10.93 3.10
N GLU A 11 -1.94 9.98 3.99
CA GLU A 11 -0.73 9.96 4.83
C GLU A 11 0.56 9.89 3.98
N GLN A 12 0.58 9.07 2.93
CA GLN A 12 1.71 8.97 1.99
C GLN A 12 1.88 10.25 1.16
N CYS A 13 0.80 10.92 0.76
CA CYS A 13 0.87 12.23 0.11
C CYS A 13 1.55 13.27 1.02
N PHE A 14 1.20 13.27 2.30
CA PHE A 14 1.78 14.17 3.29
C PHE A 14 3.25 13.83 3.55
N ALA A 15 3.60 12.54 3.67
CA ALA A 15 4.98 12.09 3.85
C ALA A 15 5.89 12.48 2.66
N SER A 16 5.43 12.29 1.42
CA SER A 16 6.19 12.69 0.22
C SER A 16 6.33 14.22 0.08
N LYS A 17 5.27 14.98 0.42
CA LYS A 17 5.27 16.44 0.33
C LYS A 17 6.18 17.09 1.39
N PHE A 18 6.20 16.56 2.61
CA PHE A 18 6.91 17.16 3.74
C PHE A 18 8.25 16.50 4.07
N ILE A 19 8.84 15.74 3.15
CA ILE A 19 10.07 14.97 3.40
C ILE A 19 11.25 15.79 3.97
N VAL A 20 11.31 17.09 3.69
CA VAL A 20 12.38 17.99 4.17
C VAL A 20 12.19 18.38 5.64
N ASP A 21 10.95 18.45 6.11
CA ASP A 21 10.59 18.85 7.48
C ASP A 21 10.13 17.66 8.34
N TYR A 22 10.05 16.47 7.74
CA TYR A 22 9.48 15.27 8.37
C TYR A 22 10.28 14.82 9.60
N GLU A 23 11.62 14.90 9.55
CA GLU A 23 12.48 14.55 10.70
C GLU A 23 12.40 15.57 11.84
N LYS A 24 12.02 16.82 11.57
CA LYS A 24 12.10 17.91 12.55
C LYS A 24 10.84 18.02 13.40
N ILE A 25 9.69 17.59 12.87
CA ILE A 25 8.39 17.78 13.51
C ILE A 25 7.58 16.49 13.40
N PRO A 26 7.38 15.73 14.50
CA PRO A 26 6.49 14.58 14.49
C PRO A 26 5.04 15.04 14.31
N ARG A 27 4.37 14.61 13.23
CA ARG A 27 3.01 15.05 12.88
C ARG A 27 1.94 13.97 13.09
N VAL A 28 1.93 13.37 14.28
CA VAL A 28 0.98 12.28 14.66
C VAL A 28 -0.49 12.72 14.56
N TRP A 29 -0.78 13.98 14.84
CA TRP A 29 -2.11 14.61 14.69
C TRP A 29 -2.73 14.46 13.28
N ILE A 30 -1.93 14.40 12.21
CA ILE A 30 -2.44 14.22 10.85
C ILE A 30 -3.09 12.84 10.70
N SER A 31 -2.40 11.78 11.13
CA SER A 31 -2.96 10.42 11.09
C SER A 31 -4.19 10.30 12.01
N GLY A 32 -4.14 10.91 13.19
CA GLY A 32 -5.29 10.95 14.12
C GLY A 32 -6.55 11.59 13.52
N ILE A 33 -6.40 12.72 12.80
CA ILE A 33 -7.52 13.40 12.12
C ILE A 33 -8.08 12.51 11.00
N ILE A 34 -7.22 11.89 10.19
CA ILE A 34 -7.64 11.04 9.07
C ILE A 34 -8.40 9.82 9.58
N ILE A 35 -7.88 9.14 10.61
CA ILE A 35 -8.53 7.97 11.21
C ILE A 35 -9.89 8.36 11.80
N SER A 36 -9.94 9.48 12.54
CA SER A 36 -11.18 9.97 13.17
C SER A 36 -12.24 10.28 12.12
N LEU A 37 -11.88 10.99 11.05
CA LEU A 37 -12.78 11.27 9.93
C LEU A 37 -13.23 9.99 9.23
N GLY A 38 -12.34 9.01 9.06
CA GLY A 38 -12.67 7.70 8.51
C GLY A 38 -13.75 6.97 9.33
N TYR A 39 -13.63 6.96 10.65
CA TYR A 39 -14.64 6.34 11.52
C TYR A 39 -15.98 7.07 11.48
N ILE A 40 -15.97 8.41 11.51
CA ILE A 40 -17.20 9.21 11.41
C ILE A 40 -17.92 8.92 10.08
N LEU A 41 -17.18 8.93 8.97
CA LEU A 41 -17.77 8.65 7.65
C LEU A 41 -18.31 7.21 7.58
N SER A 42 -17.58 6.24 8.14
CA SER A 42 -18.03 4.86 8.22
C SER A 42 -19.32 4.72 9.05
N ALA A 43 -19.43 5.43 10.17
CA ALA A 43 -20.60 5.40 11.03
C ALA A 43 -21.82 6.02 10.33
N ILE A 44 -21.63 7.12 9.59
CA ILE A 44 -22.69 7.74 8.78
C ILE A 44 -23.18 6.75 7.72
N VAL A 45 -22.28 6.17 6.92
CA VAL A 45 -22.65 5.20 5.88
C VAL A 45 -23.38 3.99 6.48
N ALA A 46 -22.85 3.41 7.56
CA ALA A 46 -23.48 2.27 8.23
C ALA A 46 -24.89 2.60 8.75
N THR A 47 -25.06 3.77 9.37
CA THR A 47 -26.35 4.23 9.88
C THR A 47 -27.34 4.46 8.72
N SER A 48 -26.89 5.07 7.63
CA SER A 48 -27.73 5.30 6.45
C SER A 48 -28.18 4.01 5.77
N VAL A 49 -27.34 2.98 5.79
CA VAL A 49 -27.69 1.64 5.28
C VAL A 49 -28.70 0.95 6.20
N LEU A 50 -28.48 0.98 7.52
CA LEU A 50 -29.41 0.40 8.50
C LEU A 50 -30.80 1.03 8.45
N LEU A 51 -30.87 2.34 8.18
CA LEU A 51 -32.12 3.08 8.00
C LEU A 51 -32.75 2.90 6.61
N GLY A 52 -32.09 2.16 5.70
CA GLY A 52 -32.63 1.82 4.37
C GLY A 52 -32.61 2.97 3.36
N PHE A 53 -31.81 4.02 3.57
CA PHE A 53 -31.76 5.17 2.67
C PHE A 53 -31.10 4.87 1.31
N TYR A 54 -30.26 3.83 1.24
CA TYR A 54 -29.49 3.48 0.04
C TYR A 54 -29.81 2.08 -0.44
N ASN A 55 -29.99 1.94 -1.76
CA ASN A 55 -30.02 0.64 -2.41
C ASN A 55 -28.62 0.01 -2.37
N VAL A 56 -28.56 -1.29 -2.04
CA VAL A 56 -27.33 -2.09 -1.99
C VAL A 56 -26.55 -2.00 -3.30
N VAL A 57 -27.23 -2.01 -4.45
CA VAL A 57 -26.60 -1.89 -5.78
C VAL A 57 -25.84 -0.56 -5.93
N VAL A 58 -26.44 0.54 -5.48
CA VAL A 58 -25.82 1.88 -5.53
C VAL A 58 -24.60 1.94 -4.61
N LEU A 59 -24.69 1.30 -3.44
CA LEU A 59 -23.59 1.27 -2.48
C LEU A 59 -22.40 0.43 -2.98
N VAL A 60 -22.67 -0.76 -3.52
CA VAL A 60 -21.65 -1.63 -4.11
C VAL A 60 -20.98 -0.95 -5.31
N GLY A 61 -21.77 -0.35 -6.20
CA GLY A 61 -21.24 0.41 -7.34
C GLY A 61 -20.38 1.60 -6.91
N GLY A 62 -20.85 2.39 -5.93
CA GLY A 62 -20.10 3.51 -5.38
C GLY A 62 -18.78 3.09 -4.74
N PHE A 63 -18.76 1.95 -4.04
CA PHE A 63 -17.56 1.38 -3.45
C PHE A 63 -16.55 0.93 -4.52
N CYS A 64 -17.02 0.24 -5.57
CA CYS A 64 -16.21 -0.16 -6.72
C CYS A 64 -15.52 1.06 -7.39
N VAL A 65 -16.26 2.16 -7.58
CA VAL A 65 -15.71 3.42 -8.13
C VAL A 65 -14.66 4.01 -7.19
N LEU A 66 -14.96 4.11 -5.89
CA LEU A 66 -14.03 4.67 -4.89
C LEU A 66 -12.71 3.90 -4.86
N MET A 67 -12.76 2.56 -4.87
CA MET A 67 -11.56 1.72 -4.87
C MET A 67 -10.73 1.89 -6.15
N THR A 68 -11.39 2.03 -7.29
CA THR A 68 -10.72 2.29 -8.56
C THR A 68 -10.00 3.65 -8.54
N ILE A 69 -10.66 4.69 -8.02
CA ILE A 69 -10.04 6.02 -7.86
C ILE A 69 -8.83 5.93 -6.91
N CYS A 70 -8.94 5.22 -5.79
CA CYS A 70 -7.84 5.05 -4.84
C CYS A 70 -6.65 4.33 -5.50
N CYS A 71 -6.89 3.29 -6.28
CA CYS A 71 -5.86 2.56 -7.03
C CYS A 71 -5.14 3.49 -8.03
N LEU A 72 -5.87 4.29 -8.79
CA LEU A 72 -5.29 5.27 -9.72
C LEU A 72 -4.44 6.31 -9.00
N LEU A 73 -4.88 6.80 -7.83
CA LEU A 73 -4.10 7.72 -7.00
C LEU A 73 -2.80 7.07 -6.52
N TYR A 74 -2.82 5.82 -6.06
CA TYR A 74 -1.60 5.10 -5.67
C TYR A 74 -0.62 4.96 -6.84
N ILE A 75 -1.09 4.59 -8.03
CA ILE A 75 -0.25 4.48 -9.22
C ILE A 75 0.34 5.86 -9.58
N ALA A 76 -0.48 6.91 -9.56
CA ALA A 76 -0.03 8.27 -9.87
C ALA A 76 1.02 8.77 -8.88
N LEU A 77 0.81 8.54 -7.58
CA LEU A 77 1.76 8.89 -6.52
C LEU A 77 3.06 8.12 -6.67
N TYR A 78 3.00 6.81 -6.89
CA TYR A 78 4.19 5.99 -7.09
C TYR A 78 5.00 6.48 -8.30
N ARG A 79 4.34 6.78 -9.43
CA ARG A 79 5.00 7.33 -10.61
C ARG A 79 5.62 8.70 -10.35
N ARG A 80 4.92 9.59 -9.65
CA ARG A 80 5.40 10.93 -9.29
C ARG A 80 6.63 10.85 -8.39
N ASP A 81 6.57 10.04 -7.32
CA ASP A 81 7.64 9.93 -6.33
C ASP A 81 8.86 9.20 -6.92
N SER A 82 8.63 8.19 -7.77
CA SER A 82 9.70 7.50 -8.49
C SER A 82 10.41 8.43 -9.48
N ALA A 83 9.65 9.26 -10.21
CA ALA A 83 10.22 10.27 -11.10
C ALA A 83 11.05 11.29 -10.32
N ARG A 84 10.52 11.80 -9.19
CA ARG A 84 11.21 12.74 -8.31
C ARG A 84 12.54 12.16 -7.79
N LEU A 85 12.55 10.90 -7.36
CA LEU A 85 13.77 10.24 -6.91
C LEU A 85 14.80 10.08 -8.04
N ARG A 86 14.34 9.77 -9.26
CA ARG A 86 15.20 9.68 -10.44
C ARG A 86 15.84 11.02 -10.80
N ASP A 87 15.09 12.11 -10.70
CA ASP A 87 15.59 13.45 -10.99
C ASP A 87 16.62 13.90 -9.95
N ILE A 88 16.39 13.59 -8.66
CA ILE A 88 17.36 13.81 -7.58
C ILE A 88 18.66 13.02 -7.82
N ASN A 89 18.56 11.75 -8.23
CA ASN A 89 19.73 10.92 -8.52
C ASN A 89 20.52 11.40 -9.75
N ARG A 90 19.85 12.04 -10.72
CA ARG A 90 20.49 12.65 -11.89
C ARG A 90 21.07 14.04 -11.63
N GLY A 91 20.93 14.56 -10.41
CA GLY A 91 21.36 15.92 -10.06
C GLY A 91 20.48 17.03 -10.66
N VAL A 92 19.32 16.67 -11.23
CA VAL A 92 18.33 17.60 -11.77
C VAL A 92 17.44 18.06 -10.63
N THR A 93 18.04 18.72 -9.64
CA THR A 93 17.33 19.22 -8.45
C THR A 93 17.09 20.72 -8.57
N PRO A 94 15.90 21.22 -8.14
CA PRO A 94 15.64 22.65 -8.11
C PRO A 94 16.69 23.35 -7.26
N LYS A 95 17.22 24.47 -7.76
CA LYS A 95 18.39 25.20 -7.22
C LYS A 95 18.30 25.58 -5.72
N ASN A 96 17.11 25.50 -5.11
CA ASN A 96 16.85 25.90 -3.73
C ASN A 96 16.70 24.76 -2.72
N ILE A 97 16.84 23.49 -3.12
CA ILE A 97 16.67 22.36 -2.19
C ILE A 97 17.93 21.47 -2.21
N VAL A 98 18.73 21.56 -1.15
CA VAL A 98 19.85 20.66 -0.91
C VAL A 98 19.30 19.39 -0.25
N TYR A 99 19.21 18.31 -1.01
CA TYR A 99 18.84 17.01 -0.48
C TYR A 99 20.03 16.38 0.23
N THR A 100 19.92 16.18 1.54
CA THR A 100 20.91 15.45 2.34
C THR A 100 20.85 13.94 2.03
N LEU A 101 21.89 13.20 2.40
CA LEU A 101 21.93 11.75 2.24
C LEU A 101 20.75 11.05 2.94
N SER A 102 20.37 11.50 4.14
CA SER A 102 19.24 10.97 4.91
C SER A 102 17.91 11.11 4.18
N THR A 103 17.65 12.28 3.58
CA THR A 103 16.38 12.50 2.83
C THR A 103 16.23 11.60 1.61
N ARG A 104 17.34 11.26 0.93
CA ARG A 104 17.32 10.33 -0.21
C ARG A 104 17.02 8.90 0.24
N PHE A 105 17.58 8.50 1.38
CA PHE A 105 17.32 7.18 1.97
C PHE A 105 15.85 7.04 2.37
N GLN A 106 15.31 8.03 3.07
CA GLN A 106 13.89 8.06 3.46
C GLN A 106 12.95 8.06 2.26
N LEU A 107 13.29 8.79 1.19
CA LEU A 107 12.48 8.78 -0.02
C LEU A 107 12.49 7.40 -0.70
N ALA A 108 13.65 6.72 -0.73
CA ALA A 108 13.76 5.38 -1.29
C ALA A 108 12.99 4.34 -0.46
N GLU A 109 13.01 4.46 0.86
CA GLU A 109 12.22 3.60 1.76
C GLU A 109 10.72 3.86 1.61
N ASN A 110 10.29 5.12 1.63
CA ASN A 110 8.88 5.48 1.38
C ASN A 110 8.40 4.97 0.02
N LEU A 111 9.25 5.01 -1.02
CA LEU A 111 8.91 4.46 -2.33
C LEU A 111 8.71 2.95 -2.30
N ARG A 112 9.45 2.20 -1.47
CA ARG A 112 9.25 0.76 -1.29
C ARG A 112 7.92 0.47 -0.62
N VAL A 113 7.60 1.18 0.46
CA VAL A 113 6.31 1.04 1.15
C VAL A 113 5.17 1.40 0.20
N LEU A 114 5.30 2.48 -0.56
CA LEU A 114 4.33 2.91 -1.55
C LEU A 114 4.15 1.87 -2.68
N LYS A 115 5.21 1.17 -3.08
CA LYS A 115 5.12 0.06 -4.05
C LYS A 115 4.28 -1.10 -3.51
N ILE A 116 4.49 -1.49 -2.26
CA ILE A 116 3.70 -2.54 -1.58
C ILE A 116 2.23 -2.13 -1.51
N LEU A 117 1.96 -0.90 -1.07
CA LEU A 117 0.61 -0.35 -0.98
C LEU A 117 -0.06 -0.24 -2.35
N MET A 118 0.68 0.11 -3.39
CA MET A 118 0.18 0.13 -4.76
C MET A 118 -0.23 -1.27 -5.22
N GLN A 119 0.61 -2.29 -5.03
CA GLN A 119 0.28 -3.68 -5.39
C GLN A 119 -0.97 -4.17 -4.64
N LEU A 120 -1.05 -3.87 -3.35
CA LEU A 120 -2.21 -4.17 -2.52
C LEU A 120 -3.48 -3.47 -3.03
N SER A 121 -3.39 -2.20 -3.39
CA SER A 121 -4.52 -1.43 -3.94
C SER A 121 -5.01 -1.99 -5.29
N ILE A 122 -4.10 -2.48 -6.14
CA ILE A 122 -4.44 -3.12 -7.41
C ILE A 122 -5.17 -4.43 -7.15
N ALA A 123 -4.65 -5.28 -6.27
CA ALA A 123 -5.29 -6.55 -5.92
C ALA A 123 -6.72 -6.32 -5.38
N MET A 124 -6.88 -5.36 -4.47
CA MET A 124 -8.20 -5.01 -3.93
C MET A 124 -9.15 -4.46 -4.98
N ALA A 125 -8.69 -3.60 -5.89
CA ALA A 125 -9.53 -3.07 -6.97
C ALA A 125 -9.99 -4.18 -7.92
N VAL A 126 -9.11 -5.13 -8.27
CA VAL A 126 -9.44 -6.28 -9.12
C VAL A 126 -10.47 -7.18 -8.43
N SER A 127 -10.26 -7.54 -7.16
CA SER A 127 -11.22 -8.35 -6.39
C SER A 127 -12.57 -7.66 -6.28
N CYS A 128 -12.58 -6.35 -6.00
CA CYS A 128 -13.80 -5.57 -5.89
C CYS A 128 -14.60 -5.57 -7.22
N VAL A 129 -13.92 -5.36 -8.35
CA VAL A 129 -14.57 -5.41 -9.68
C VAL A 129 -15.12 -6.80 -9.98
N ALA A 130 -14.36 -7.87 -9.66
CA ALA A 130 -14.83 -9.24 -9.84
C ALA A 130 -16.10 -9.51 -9.01
N THR A 131 -16.13 -9.09 -7.75
CA THR A 131 -17.30 -9.22 -6.88
C THR A 131 -18.49 -8.40 -7.40
N CYS A 132 -18.26 -7.17 -7.88
CA CYS A 132 -19.31 -6.34 -8.50
C CYS A 132 -19.92 -7.02 -9.75
N ILE A 133 -19.12 -7.69 -10.57
CA ILE A 133 -19.60 -8.43 -11.75
C ILE A 133 -20.43 -9.65 -11.32
N LEU A 134 -19.95 -10.45 -10.37
CA LEU A 134 -20.68 -11.64 -9.87
C LEU A 134 -22.02 -11.26 -9.25
N PHE A 135 -22.04 -10.16 -8.49
CA PHE A 135 -23.27 -9.62 -7.91
C PHE A 135 -24.25 -9.17 -9.00
N GLY A 136 -23.78 -8.41 -9.99
CA GLY A 136 -24.61 -7.99 -11.13
C GLY A 136 -25.17 -9.17 -11.94
N LEU A 137 -24.38 -10.22 -12.14
CA LEU A 137 -24.85 -11.45 -12.79
C LEU A 137 -25.94 -12.15 -11.97
N SER A 138 -25.83 -12.12 -10.63
CA SER A 138 -26.86 -12.71 -9.76
C SER A 138 -28.23 -12.03 -9.90
N GLU A 139 -28.23 -10.71 -10.10
CA GLU A 139 -29.44 -9.91 -10.34
C GLU A 139 -29.98 -10.16 -11.77
N VAL A 140 -29.11 -10.25 -12.77
CA VAL A 140 -29.53 -10.52 -14.16
C VAL A 140 -30.16 -11.90 -14.32
N PHE A 141 -29.64 -12.91 -13.61
CA PHE A 141 -30.17 -14.27 -13.64
C PHE A 141 -31.23 -14.53 -12.56
N GLU A 142 -31.88 -13.49 -12.02
CA GLU A 142 -32.92 -13.66 -10.99
C GLU A 142 -34.04 -14.63 -11.43
N ASP A 143 -34.39 -14.62 -12.72
CA ASP A 143 -35.38 -15.53 -13.31
C ASP A 143 -34.91 -17.02 -13.29
N ASP A 144 -33.60 -17.27 -13.34
CA ASP A 144 -33.00 -18.61 -13.29
C ASP A 144 -32.54 -18.94 -11.86
N ALA A 145 -33.44 -19.54 -11.08
CA ALA A 145 -33.24 -19.82 -9.66
C ALA A 145 -31.95 -20.61 -9.31
N GLN A 146 -31.44 -21.45 -10.22
CA GLN A 146 -30.19 -22.20 -9.98
C GLN A 146 -28.95 -21.33 -10.23
N LEU A 147 -28.93 -20.55 -11.31
CA LEU A 147 -27.79 -19.70 -11.66
C LEU A 147 -27.63 -18.54 -10.68
N SER A 148 -28.74 -17.89 -10.30
CA SER A 148 -28.71 -16.82 -9.28
C SER A 148 -28.16 -17.31 -7.94
N ARG A 149 -28.53 -18.52 -7.50
CA ARG A 149 -27.99 -19.12 -6.26
C ARG A 149 -26.49 -19.38 -6.34
N ILE A 150 -26.01 -19.86 -7.48
CA ILE A 150 -24.57 -20.10 -7.70
C ILE A 150 -23.82 -18.77 -7.71
N CYS A 151 -24.31 -17.75 -8.43
CA CYS A 151 -23.71 -16.41 -8.47
C CYS A 151 -23.67 -15.75 -7.08
N ASN A 152 -24.73 -15.87 -6.29
CA ASN A 152 -24.76 -15.38 -4.91
C ASN A 152 -23.78 -16.13 -4.00
N ALA A 153 -23.68 -17.46 -4.12
CA ALA A 153 -22.70 -18.24 -3.37
C ALA A 153 -21.26 -17.85 -3.73
N LEU A 154 -20.98 -17.64 -5.02
CA LEU A 154 -19.68 -17.17 -5.51
C LEU A 154 -19.36 -15.75 -5.02
N THR A 155 -20.35 -14.85 -5.00
CA THR A 155 -20.21 -13.50 -4.46
C THR A 155 -19.87 -13.52 -2.96
N ASN A 156 -20.55 -14.37 -2.18
CA ASN A 156 -20.25 -14.51 -0.76
C ASN A 156 -18.87 -15.13 -0.51
N LEU A 157 -18.47 -16.10 -1.33
CA LEU A 157 -17.13 -16.68 -1.27
C LEU A 157 -16.05 -15.65 -1.63
N SER A 158 -16.27 -14.84 -2.67
CA SER A 158 -15.30 -13.82 -3.08
C SER A 158 -15.11 -12.78 -1.98
N MET A 159 -16.20 -12.30 -1.38
CA MET A 159 -16.18 -11.39 -0.22
C MET A 159 -15.43 -11.98 0.98
N ALA A 160 -15.64 -13.26 1.28
CA ALA A 160 -14.94 -13.94 2.38
C ALA A 160 -13.42 -14.03 2.15
N MET A 161 -12.99 -14.22 0.91
CA MET A 161 -11.59 -14.34 0.55
C MET A 161 -10.84 -12.99 0.49
N GLU A 162 -11.53 -11.84 0.51
CA GLU A 162 -10.87 -10.53 0.40
C GLU A 162 -9.86 -10.26 1.53
N SER A 163 -10.15 -10.71 2.76
CA SER A 163 -9.20 -10.60 3.88
C SER A 163 -7.98 -11.50 3.72
N ASP A 164 -8.14 -12.66 3.08
CA ASP A 164 -7.05 -13.62 2.87
C ASP A 164 -6.14 -13.18 1.73
N VAL A 165 -6.72 -12.63 0.64
CA VAL A 165 -5.96 -12.01 -0.46
C VAL A 165 -5.11 -10.86 0.06
N PHE A 166 -5.66 -10.02 0.96
CA PHE A 166 -4.91 -8.95 1.60
C PHE A 166 -3.67 -9.49 2.34
N LEU A 167 -3.84 -10.54 3.14
CA LEU A 167 -2.75 -11.16 3.89
C LEU A 167 -1.69 -11.75 2.95
N VAL A 168 -2.10 -12.50 1.92
CA VAL A 168 -1.18 -13.14 0.98
C VAL A 168 -0.38 -12.09 0.19
N VAL A 169 -1.04 -11.06 -0.34
CA VAL A 169 -0.37 -9.99 -1.09
C VAL A 169 0.59 -9.22 -0.18
N PHE A 170 0.20 -8.93 1.06
CA PHE A 170 1.07 -8.28 2.03
C PHE A 170 2.32 -9.13 2.34
N MET A 171 2.15 -10.43 2.55
CA MET A 171 3.26 -11.36 2.81
C MET A 171 4.21 -11.48 1.61
N VAL A 172 3.67 -11.62 0.39
CA VAL A 172 4.47 -11.67 -0.84
C VAL A 172 5.21 -10.34 -1.05
N ALA A 173 4.54 -9.22 -0.82
CA ALA A 173 5.12 -7.89 -1.03
C ALA A 173 6.20 -7.54 0.01
N LEU A 174 6.15 -8.10 1.22
CA LEU A 174 7.22 -8.04 2.21
C LEU A 174 8.42 -8.92 1.88
N GLY A 175 8.38 -9.70 0.78
CA GLY A 175 9.48 -10.62 0.44
C GLY A 175 9.59 -11.78 1.44
N LEU A 176 8.54 -12.07 2.21
CA LEU A 176 8.44 -13.23 3.09
C LEU A 176 8.21 -14.51 2.27
N HIS A 177 9.07 -14.76 1.28
CA HIS A 177 9.22 -16.05 0.61
C HIS A 177 9.83 -17.13 1.54
N HIS A 178 10.32 -16.73 2.73
CA HIS A 178 10.88 -17.61 3.75
C HIS A 178 9.84 -18.12 4.77
N PHE A 179 8.71 -18.65 4.29
CA PHE A 179 7.76 -19.41 5.15
C PHE A 179 8.39 -20.69 5.76
N ARG A 180 9.67 -20.97 5.48
CA ARG A 180 10.45 -22.07 6.06
C ARG A 180 10.96 -21.81 7.49
N SER A 181 10.75 -20.61 8.06
CA SER A 181 11.24 -20.29 9.43
C SER A 181 10.24 -20.50 10.56
N ILE A 182 8.99 -20.91 10.27
CA ILE A 182 7.98 -21.22 11.30
C ILE A 182 8.28 -22.56 12.01
N ILE A 183 9.29 -23.31 11.54
CA ILE A 183 9.87 -24.44 12.27
C ILE A 183 11.17 -23.96 12.93
N PRO A 184 11.22 -23.83 14.27
CA PRO A 184 12.43 -23.38 14.95
C PRO A 184 13.41 -24.55 15.00
N LEU A 185 14.21 -24.75 13.95
CA LEU A 185 15.40 -25.58 14.06
C LEU A 185 16.58 -24.70 14.43
N SER A 186 16.80 -24.59 15.74
CA SER A 186 17.99 -24.06 16.36
C SER A 186 19.25 -24.61 15.68
N SER A 187 20.08 -23.73 15.11
CA SER A 187 21.53 -23.86 15.29
C SER A 187 22.28 -22.54 15.08
N LYS A 188 22.82 -22.05 16.21
CA LYS A 188 24.15 -21.45 16.41
C LYS A 188 24.57 -20.20 15.63
N ILE A 189 24.58 -19.12 16.42
CA ILE A 189 25.52 -18.00 16.50
C ILE A 189 26.92 -18.28 15.91
N GLY A 190 27.40 -17.28 15.16
CA GLY A 190 28.77 -16.79 15.27
C GLY A 190 29.54 -16.71 13.95
N VAL A 191 29.76 -15.49 13.44
CA VAL A 191 31.08 -14.94 13.03
C VAL A 191 30.95 -13.42 12.95
N THR A 192 31.59 -12.72 13.89
CA THR A 192 32.00 -11.31 13.76
C THR A 192 33.11 -11.22 12.71
N SER A 193 32.87 -10.49 11.63
CA SER A 193 33.94 -10.06 10.71
C SER A 193 34.24 -8.59 10.96
N GLU A 194 35.49 -8.33 11.35
CA GLU A 194 36.06 -7.00 11.49
C GLU A 194 35.99 -6.24 10.16
N ILE A 195 35.53 -4.98 10.21
CA ILE A 195 35.47 -4.07 9.06
C ILE A 195 36.74 -3.22 9.09
N PRO A 196 37.60 -3.25 8.06
CA PRO A 196 38.71 -2.31 7.97
C PRO A 196 38.18 -0.91 7.68
N ALA A 197 38.70 0.09 8.40
CA ALA A 197 38.33 1.49 8.22
C ALA A 197 38.61 1.95 6.77
N ILE A 198 37.53 2.24 6.02
CA ILE A 198 37.62 2.75 4.66
C ILE A 198 37.89 4.25 4.70
N ASN A 199 39.04 4.60 4.16
CA ASN A 199 39.57 5.96 4.09
C ASN A 199 38.72 6.86 3.17
N ASP A 200 38.65 8.13 3.57
CA ASP A 200 37.70 9.14 3.13
C ASP A 200 38.07 9.76 1.77
N HIS A 201 37.87 9.03 0.66
CA HIS A 201 37.97 9.59 -0.69
C HIS A 201 36.91 8.98 -1.61
N ARG A 202 35.98 9.84 -2.10
CA ARG A 202 34.99 9.77 -3.21
C ARG A 202 34.47 8.42 -3.76
N GLY A 203 35.21 7.32 -3.73
CA GLY A 203 34.79 5.95 -4.07
C GLY A 203 34.04 5.21 -2.96
N ALA A 204 34.14 5.66 -1.70
CA ALA A 204 33.41 5.06 -0.57
C ALA A 204 31.87 5.15 -0.74
N TYR A 205 31.38 6.16 -1.45
CA TYR A 205 29.96 6.36 -1.79
C TYR A 205 29.38 5.21 -2.63
N ASN A 206 30.07 4.84 -3.72
CA ASN A 206 29.63 3.75 -4.58
C ASN A 206 29.79 2.40 -3.88
N ALA A 207 30.82 2.24 -3.05
CA ALA A 207 31.00 1.04 -2.24
C ALA A 207 29.88 0.87 -1.20
N TYR A 208 29.47 1.93 -0.49
CA TYR A 208 28.37 1.87 0.48
C TYR A 208 27.02 1.63 -0.18
N LEU A 209 26.73 2.30 -1.30
CA LEU A 209 25.50 2.08 -2.06
C LEU A 209 25.47 0.70 -2.70
N HIS A 210 26.59 0.21 -3.21
CA HIS A 210 26.69 -1.13 -3.78
C HIS A 210 26.52 -2.19 -2.68
N GLN A 211 27.23 -2.05 -1.55
CA GLN A 211 27.17 -2.95 -0.40
C GLN A 211 25.79 -2.95 0.26
N MET A 212 25.14 -1.79 0.39
CA MET A 212 23.73 -1.75 0.80
C MET A 212 22.86 -2.41 -0.26
N SER A 213 22.94 -2.00 -1.54
CA SER A 213 22.07 -2.56 -2.61
C SER A 213 22.21 -4.08 -2.79
N SER A 214 23.39 -4.65 -2.51
CA SER A 214 23.63 -6.10 -2.53
C SER A 214 23.04 -6.79 -1.31
N THR A 215 23.01 -6.11 -0.15
CA THR A 215 22.31 -6.59 1.05
C THR A 215 20.78 -6.45 0.92
N TRP A 216 20.31 -5.53 0.06
CA TRP A 216 18.90 -5.25 -0.23
C TRP A 216 18.33 -6.03 -1.45
N ARG A 217 19.08 -7.00 -2.00
CA ARG A 217 18.64 -7.83 -3.14
C ARG A 217 18.12 -9.21 -2.70
N ILE A 218 17.67 -9.31 -1.45
CA ILE A 218 16.95 -10.47 -0.88
C ILE A 218 15.45 -10.24 -1.07
#